data_AF-A0A067RAK9-F1
#
_entry.id   AF-A0A067RAK9-F1
#
_cell.length_a   1.000
_cell.length_b   1.000
_cell.length_c   1.000
_cell.angle_alpha   90.00
_cell.angle_beta   90.00
_cell.angle_gamma   90.00
#
_symmetry.space_group_name_H-M   'P 1'
#
loop_
_entity.id
_entity.type
_entity.pdbx_description
1 polymer ?
#
loop_
_entity_poly.entity_id
_entity_poly.type
_entity_poly.pdbx_seq_one_letter_code
_entity_poly.pdbx_strand_id
1 'polypeptide(L)'
;MLPYHVALEVTSYLRRESHYLPWKAALGNLGYIGRMFRLTDALASYKRFILYLIEPQLRNLNIDSHQNDSYLKTSHQKEIMRWACLTGHPACLHNATTLFKTWMVGNFNPVPQSLSTVLYCTAIEQGGLEQWKFLWTQYKTSAIAVSEKKGALKALGCSQNTDILEQYLRWSVQIGSGLKPGDSVAVFKAVASTDTGFNVAKEFLINNPDSIEKAYVVS
;
A
#
# COMPACT_ATOMS: atom_id res chain seq x y z
N MET A 1 -13.45 -4.93 -30.48
CA MET A 1 -12.92 -4.43 -29.19
C MET A 1 -13.27 -2.97 -29.06
N LEU A 2 -13.70 -2.51 -27.88
CA LEU A 2 -14.03 -1.11 -27.64
C LEU A 2 -12.74 -0.26 -27.56
N PRO A 3 -12.66 0.94 -28.18
CA PRO A 3 -11.49 1.80 -28.05
C PRO A 3 -11.25 2.27 -26.60
N TYR A 4 -9.98 2.37 -26.18
CA TYR A 4 -9.62 2.79 -24.81
C TYR A 4 -10.14 4.18 -24.43
N HIS A 5 -10.15 5.13 -25.37
CA HIS A 5 -10.65 6.48 -25.07
C HIS A 5 -12.13 6.46 -24.67
N VAL A 6 -12.96 5.62 -25.32
CA VAL A 6 -14.38 5.45 -24.98
C VAL A 6 -14.50 4.85 -23.58
N ALA A 7 -13.75 3.79 -23.28
CA ALA A 7 -13.77 3.16 -21.96
C ALA A 7 -13.37 4.14 -20.84
N LEU A 8 -12.34 4.95 -21.06
CA LEU A 8 -11.88 5.95 -20.09
C LEU A 8 -12.87 7.12 -19.96
N GLU A 9 -13.49 7.56 -21.04
CA GLU A 9 -14.52 8.60 -21.02
C GLU A 9 -15.72 8.17 -20.17
N VAL A 10 -16.15 6.90 -20.28
CA VAL A 10 -17.21 6.35 -19.45
C VAL A 10 -16.89 6.52 -17.97
N THR A 11 -15.64 6.36 -17.52
CA THR A 11 -15.27 6.50 -16.10
C THR A 11 -15.45 7.93 -15.54
N SER A 12 -15.64 8.94 -16.38
CA SER A 12 -15.87 10.32 -15.93
C SER A 12 -17.10 10.48 -15.02
N TYR A 13 -18.11 9.61 -15.17
CA TYR A 13 -19.31 9.60 -14.31
C TYR A 13 -18.98 9.34 -12.84
N LEU A 14 -17.86 8.66 -12.54
CA LEU A 14 -17.47 8.28 -11.18
C LEU A 14 -17.35 9.49 -10.26
N ARG A 15 -17.08 10.67 -10.80
CA ARG A 15 -17.07 11.94 -10.03
C ARG A 15 -18.40 12.22 -9.31
N ARG A 16 -19.51 11.64 -9.79
CA ARG A 16 -20.85 11.75 -9.22
C ARG A 16 -21.33 10.45 -8.54
N GLU A 17 -20.54 9.38 -8.61
CA GLU A 17 -20.88 8.09 -8.03
C GLU A 17 -20.56 8.05 -6.53
N SER A 18 -21.46 7.50 -5.72
CA SER A 18 -21.32 7.37 -4.26
C SER A 18 -21.34 5.92 -3.78
N HIS A 19 -21.72 4.97 -4.64
CA HIS A 19 -21.81 3.56 -4.28
C HIS A 19 -20.45 2.86 -4.36
N TYR A 20 -20.21 1.99 -3.39
CA TYR A 20 -18.97 1.22 -3.31
C TYR A 20 -18.72 0.31 -4.53
N LEU A 21 -19.75 -0.38 -5.02
CA LEU A 21 -19.57 -1.44 -6.03
C LEU A 21 -19.05 -0.91 -7.38
N PRO A 22 -19.61 0.18 -7.96
CA PRO A 22 -19.07 0.76 -9.18
C PRO A 22 -17.65 1.31 -9.00
N TRP A 23 -17.36 1.94 -7.86
CA TRP A 23 -16.01 2.40 -7.53
C TRP A 23 -15.02 1.24 -7.45
N LYS A 24 -15.38 0.14 -6.78
CA LYS A 24 -14.55 -1.07 -6.68
C LYS A 24 -14.25 -1.65 -8.06
N ALA A 25 -15.26 -1.74 -8.94
CA ALA A 25 -15.10 -2.24 -10.29
C ALA A 25 -14.19 -1.33 -11.13
N ALA A 26 -14.42 -0.02 -11.08
CA ALA A 26 -13.63 0.95 -11.83
C ALA A 26 -12.16 0.97 -11.38
N LEU A 27 -11.92 1.11 -10.08
CA LEU A 27 -10.57 1.21 -9.51
C LEU A 27 -9.78 -0.09 -9.66
N GLY A 28 -10.45 -1.25 -9.61
CA GLY A 28 -9.82 -2.54 -9.93
C GLY A 28 -9.24 -2.57 -11.36
N ASN A 29 -10.01 -2.11 -12.35
CA ASN A 29 -9.59 -2.07 -13.75
C ASN A 29 -8.57 -0.94 -14.03
N LEU A 30 -8.81 0.26 -13.47
CA LEU A 30 -7.87 1.37 -13.56
C LEU A 30 -6.52 1.02 -12.93
N GLY A 31 -6.51 0.23 -11.85
CA GLY A 31 -5.27 -0.27 -11.26
C GLY A 31 -4.49 -1.24 -12.15
N TYR A 32 -5.14 -1.96 -13.05
CA TYR A 32 -4.43 -2.72 -14.08
C TYR A 32 -3.74 -1.81 -15.09
N ILE A 33 -4.45 -0.78 -15.56
CA ILE A 33 -3.88 0.25 -16.45
C ILE A 33 -2.70 0.96 -15.76
N GLY A 34 -2.84 1.32 -14.47
CA GLY A 34 -1.77 1.93 -13.69
C GLY A 34 -0.50 1.07 -13.62
N ARG A 35 -0.64 -0.26 -13.53
CA ARG A 35 0.51 -1.18 -13.57
C ARG A 35 1.21 -1.19 -14.93
N MET A 36 0.50 -0.95 -16.03
CA MET A 36 1.11 -0.85 -17.37
C MET A 36 1.91 0.44 -17.54
N PHE A 37 1.45 1.54 -16.93
CA PHE A 37 2.17 2.82 -16.96
C PHE A 37 3.34 2.90 -15.96
N ARG A 38 3.56 1.86 -15.17
CA ARG A 38 4.66 1.78 -14.21
C ARG A 38 6.00 1.90 -14.96
N LEU A 39 6.90 2.74 -14.42
CA LEU A 39 8.20 3.04 -15.04
C LEU A 39 8.11 3.69 -16.43
N THR A 40 6.99 4.36 -16.75
CA THR A 40 6.82 5.15 -17.97
C THR A 40 6.48 6.61 -17.63
N ASP A 41 6.70 7.53 -18.59
CA ASP A 41 6.38 8.96 -18.43
C ASP A 41 4.86 9.21 -18.25
N ALA A 42 4.02 8.24 -18.62
CA ALA A 42 2.57 8.33 -18.47
C ALA A 42 2.08 8.17 -17.02
N LEU A 43 2.92 7.67 -16.10
CA LEU A 43 2.54 7.41 -14.71
C LEU A 43 2.01 8.66 -14.00
N ALA A 44 2.64 9.81 -14.23
CA ALA A 44 2.21 11.08 -13.62
C ALA A 44 0.84 11.52 -14.13
N SER A 45 0.56 11.36 -15.42
CA SER A 45 -0.74 11.66 -16.02
C SER A 45 -1.82 10.69 -15.54
N TYR A 46 -1.50 9.41 -15.40
CA TYR A 46 -2.39 8.42 -14.78
C TYR A 46 -2.74 8.79 -13.33
N LYS A 47 -1.74 9.11 -12.49
CA LYS A 47 -1.98 9.51 -11.09
C LYS A 47 -2.88 10.75 -11.01
N ARG A 48 -2.63 11.76 -11.85
CA ARG A 48 -3.50 12.97 -11.95
C ARG A 48 -4.94 12.64 -12.37
N PHE A 49 -5.11 11.73 -13.33
CA PHE A 49 -6.43 11.28 -13.76
C PHE A 49 -7.20 10.59 -12.64
N ILE A 50 -6.57 9.68 -11.90
CA ILE A 50 -7.22 9.03 -10.75
C ILE A 50 -7.57 10.05 -9.67
N LEU A 51 -6.65 10.96 -9.33
CA LEU A 51 -6.90 12.04 -8.37
C LEU A 51 -8.12 12.86 -8.77
N TYR A 52 -8.22 13.27 -10.04
CA TYR A 52 -9.36 14.02 -10.56
C TYR A 52 -10.71 13.27 -10.42
N LEU A 53 -10.71 11.95 -10.56
CA LEU A 53 -11.91 11.14 -10.35
C LEU A 53 -12.32 11.10 -8.87
N ILE A 54 -11.38 10.87 -7.95
CA ILE A 54 -11.67 10.63 -6.53
C ILE A 54 -11.83 11.90 -5.69
N GLU A 55 -11.34 13.04 -6.16
CA GLU A 55 -11.34 14.32 -5.42
C GLU A 55 -12.73 14.72 -4.87
N PRO A 56 -13.85 14.62 -5.63
CA PRO A 56 -15.17 14.93 -5.09
C PRO A 56 -15.57 14.02 -3.94
N GLN A 57 -15.14 12.76 -3.96
CA GLN A 57 -15.42 11.81 -2.88
C GLN A 57 -14.61 12.18 -1.64
N LEU A 58 -13.33 12.53 -1.80
CA LEU A 58 -12.45 12.93 -0.69
C LEU A 58 -13.00 14.12 0.10
N ARG A 59 -13.56 15.14 -0.56
CA ARG A 59 -14.18 16.29 0.12
C ARG A 59 -15.37 15.91 0.99
N ASN A 60 -16.07 14.83 0.65
CA ASN A 60 -17.25 14.35 1.36
C ASN A 60 -16.91 13.27 2.40
N LEU A 61 -15.63 12.88 2.53
CA LEU A 61 -15.19 11.89 3.50
C LEU A 61 -14.97 12.53 4.87
N ASN A 62 -15.87 12.24 5.81
CA ASN A 62 -15.55 12.34 7.24
C ASN A 62 -14.66 11.16 7.63
N ILE A 63 -13.43 11.47 8.04
CA ILE A 63 -12.44 10.49 8.53
C ILE A 63 -12.86 9.94 9.91
N ASP A 64 -13.70 10.69 10.64
CA ASP A 64 -14.32 10.28 11.89
C ASP A 64 -15.48 9.31 11.60
N SER A 65 -15.14 8.09 11.18
CA SER A 65 -16.11 7.04 10.93
C SER A 65 -16.89 6.75 12.22
N HIS A 66 -18.18 7.06 12.24
CA HIS A 66 -19.07 6.70 13.34
C HIS A 66 -19.26 5.18 13.38
N GLN A 67 -19.37 4.60 14.58
CA GLN A 67 -19.62 3.16 14.79
C GLN A 67 -20.90 2.62 14.10
N ASN A 68 -21.78 3.50 13.60
CA ASN A 68 -23.06 3.15 12.98
C ASN A 68 -23.07 3.14 11.44
N ASP A 69 -21.93 3.36 10.78
CA ASP A 69 -21.88 3.35 9.31
C ASP A 69 -22.01 1.93 8.72
N SER A 70 -22.76 1.81 7.61
CA SER A 70 -22.94 0.52 6.93
C SER A 70 -21.62 -0.02 6.38
N TYR A 71 -21.50 -1.35 6.28
CA TYR A 71 -20.31 -2.00 5.73
C TYR A 71 -19.90 -1.46 4.35
N LEU A 72 -20.88 -1.17 3.48
CA LEU A 72 -20.63 -0.64 2.14
C LEU A 72 -20.11 0.79 2.18
N LYS A 73 -20.64 1.64 3.07
CA LYS A 73 -20.15 3.01 3.25
C LYS A 73 -18.70 2.97 3.74
N THR A 74 -18.42 2.22 4.80
CA THR A 74 -17.07 2.08 5.36
C THR A 74 -16.09 1.51 4.32
N SER A 75 -16.53 0.54 3.50
CA SER A 75 -15.71 -0.02 2.41
C SER A 75 -15.42 1.01 1.31
N HIS A 76 -16.39 1.85 0.95
CA HIS A 76 -16.20 2.96 0.02
C HIS A 76 -15.16 3.96 0.51
N GLN A 77 -15.28 4.41 1.76
CA GLN A 77 -14.32 5.35 2.36
C GLN A 77 -12.89 4.79 2.36
N LYS A 78 -12.73 3.51 2.72
CA LYS A 78 -11.42 2.84 2.68
C LYS A 78 -10.84 2.78 1.28
N GLU A 79 -11.65 2.46 0.27
CA GLU A 79 -11.18 2.38 -1.11
C GLU A 79 -10.74 3.77 -1.61
N ILE A 80 -11.55 4.81 -1.41
CA ILE A 80 -11.20 6.17 -1.82
C ILE A 80 -9.93 6.67 -1.11
N MET A 81 -9.82 6.47 0.22
CA MET A 81 -8.63 6.83 0.97
C MET A 81 -7.39 6.09 0.47
N ARG A 82 -7.52 4.77 0.23
CA ARG A 82 -6.43 3.96 -0.35
C ARG A 82 -5.91 4.56 -1.64
N TRP A 83 -6.80 4.92 -2.55
CA TRP A 83 -6.43 5.48 -3.85
C TRP A 83 -5.86 6.88 -3.75
N ALA A 84 -6.36 7.70 -2.82
CA ALA A 84 -5.79 9.02 -2.54
C ALA A 84 -4.32 8.92 -2.14
N CYS A 85 -3.98 7.98 -1.26
CA CYS A 85 -2.60 7.78 -0.82
C CYS A 85 -1.71 7.21 -1.94
N LEU A 86 -2.17 6.16 -2.64
CA LEU A 86 -1.42 5.54 -3.75
C LEU A 86 -1.11 6.49 -4.91
N THR A 87 -1.93 7.53 -5.07
CA THR A 87 -1.77 8.53 -6.14
C THR A 87 -1.06 9.80 -5.65
N GLY A 88 -0.67 9.87 -4.38
CA GLY A 88 0.11 10.96 -3.82
C GLY A 88 -0.71 12.20 -3.44
N HIS A 89 -1.99 12.04 -3.07
CA HIS A 89 -2.81 13.16 -2.61
C HIS A 89 -2.18 13.84 -1.38
N PRO A 90 -1.89 15.16 -1.39
CA PRO A 90 -1.13 15.82 -0.33
C PRO A 90 -1.72 15.64 1.07
N ALA A 91 -3.05 15.72 1.20
CA ALA A 91 -3.70 15.52 2.51
C ALA A 91 -3.55 14.08 3.02
N CYS A 92 -3.54 13.06 2.15
CA CYS A 92 -3.25 11.71 2.64
C CYS A 92 -1.79 11.60 3.08
N LEU A 93 -0.84 12.08 2.27
CA LEU A 93 0.58 12.02 2.62
C LEU A 93 0.86 12.71 3.96
N HIS A 94 0.27 13.89 4.16
CA HIS A 94 0.36 14.63 5.42
C HIS A 94 -0.26 13.84 6.58
N ASN A 95 -1.50 13.34 6.45
CA ASN A 95 -2.16 12.61 7.53
C ASN A 95 -1.41 11.31 7.88
N ALA A 96 -0.97 10.55 6.88
CA ALA A 96 -0.22 9.32 7.10
C ALA A 96 1.09 9.59 7.86
N THR A 97 1.86 10.58 7.43
CA THR A 97 3.13 10.92 8.07
C THR A 97 2.94 11.52 9.46
N THR A 98 1.92 12.35 9.66
CA THR A 98 1.59 12.92 10.99
C THR A 98 1.16 11.84 11.96
N LEU A 99 0.19 10.99 11.61
CA LEU A 99 -0.28 9.90 12.49
C LEU A 99 0.86 8.94 12.84
N PHE A 100 1.71 8.60 11.87
CA PHE A 100 2.84 7.71 12.09
C PHE A 100 3.90 8.35 13.00
N LYS A 101 4.22 9.64 12.82
CA LYS A 101 5.12 10.37 13.74
C LYS A 101 4.55 10.45 15.15
N THR A 102 3.25 10.71 15.30
CA THR A 102 2.57 10.68 16.61
C THR A 102 2.68 9.30 17.25
N TRP A 103 2.57 8.22 16.48
CA TRP A 103 2.77 6.87 16.97
C TRP A 103 4.21 6.63 17.46
N MET A 104 5.21 7.12 16.73
CA MET A 104 6.63 6.93 17.07
C MET A 104 7.02 7.55 18.42
N VAL A 105 6.39 8.66 18.80
CA VAL A 105 6.66 9.37 20.07
C VAL A 105 5.70 9.01 21.20
N GLY A 106 4.59 8.34 20.87
CA GLY A 106 3.51 8.04 21.79
C GLY A 106 3.52 6.59 22.27
N ASN A 107 2.68 6.30 23.27
CA ASN A 107 2.48 4.95 23.80
C ASN A 107 1.34 4.18 23.11
N PHE A 108 0.62 4.82 22.18
CA PHE A 108 -0.55 4.25 21.52
C PHE A 108 -0.47 4.48 20.00
N ASN A 109 -1.01 3.55 19.21
CA ASN A 109 -1.11 3.66 17.76
C ASN A 109 -2.37 4.44 17.34
N PRO A 110 -2.27 5.71 16.90
CA PRO A 110 -3.41 6.49 16.46
C PRO A 110 -3.86 6.13 15.03
N VAL A 111 -3.16 5.25 14.31
CA VAL A 111 -3.50 4.89 12.94
C VAL A 111 -4.77 4.05 12.93
N PRO A 112 -5.84 4.45 12.20
CA PRO A 112 -7.06 3.66 12.13
C PRO A 112 -6.77 2.26 11.59
N GLN A 113 -7.15 1.23 12.34
CA GLN A 113 -6.89 -0.18 12.00
C GLN A 113 -7.35 -0.52 10.57
N SER A 114 -8.49 0.05 10.15
CA SER A 114 -9.08 -0.12 8.83
C SER A 114 -8.24 0.42 7.67
N LEU A 115 -7.35 1.38 7.94
CA LEU A 115 -6.48 2.05 6.98
C LEU A 115 -4.99 1.76 7.23
N SER A 116 -4.67 1.02 8.31
CA SER A 116 -3.31 0.68 8.75
C SER A 116 -2.36 0.32 7.62
N THR A 117 -2.72 -0.63 6.75
CA THR A 117 -1.86 -1.07 5.64
C THR A 117 -1.47 0.09 4.71
N VAL A 118 -2.42 0.95 4.36
CA VAL A 118 -2.19 2.07 3.44
C VAL A 118 -1.38 3.17 4.13
N LEU A 119 -1.78 3.55 5.34
CA LEU A 119 -1.14 4.66 6.07
C LEU A 119 0.28 4.29 6.52
N TYR A 120 0.51 3.05 6.94
CA TYR A 120 1.86 2.54 7.20
C TYR A 120 2.70 2.54 5.93
N CYS A 121 2.18 1.99 4.82
CA CYS A 121 2.91 1.97 3.55
C CYS A 121 3.29 3.38 3.10
N THR A 122 2.35 4.32 3.20
CA THR A 122 2.56 5.73 2.86
C THR A 122 3.60 6.38 3.77
N ALA A 123 3.55 6.14 5.09
CA ALA A 123 4.53 6.69 6.02
C ALA A 123 5.94 6.12 5.81
N ILE A 124 6.04 4.84 5.44
CA ILE A 124 7.30 4.18 5.12
C ILE A 124 7.86 4.67 3.78
N GLU A 125 7.01 4.88 2.79
CA GLU A 125 7.37 5.44 1.49
C GLU A 125 7.89 6.88 1.61
N GLN A 126 7.25 7.70 2.43
CA GLN A 126 7.65 9.09 2.69
C GLN A 126 8.76 9.22 3.74
N GLY A 127 9.11 8.13 4.41
CA GLY A 127 10.07 8.07 5.51
C GLY A 127 11.41 7.49 5.09
N GLY A 128 12.24 7.21 6.09
CA GLY A 128 13.54 6.58 5.93
C GLY A 128 13.74 5.40 6.87
N LEU A 129 15.00 5.13 7.18
CA LEU A 129 15.41 3.99 8.02
C LEU A 129 14.77 4.03 9.41
N GLU A 130 14.55 5.22 9.97
CA GLU A 130 13.95 5.38 11.30
C GLU A 130 12.51 4.87 11.35
N GLN A 131 11.66 5.33 10.42
CA GLN A 131 10.25 4.90 10.31
C GLN A 131 10.17 3.39 10.01
N TRP A 132 11.08 2.90 9.17
CA TRP A 132 11.16 1.48 8.83
C TRP A 132 11.52 0.62 10.04
N LYS A 133 12.58 0.97 10.77
CA LYS A 133 13.00 0.27 12.00
C LYS A 133 11.91 0.30 13.07
N PHE A 134 11.20 1.41 13.19
CA PHE A 134 10.09 1.52 14.11
C PHE A 134 8.99 0.51 13.75
N LEU A 135 8.45 0.52 12.52
CA LEU A 135 7.41 -0.42 12.12
C LEU A 135 7.86 -1.88 12.20
N TRP A 136 9.12 -2.15 11.85
CA TRP A 136 9.72 -3.48 12.01
C TRP A 136 9.71 -3.94 13.46
N THR A 137 10.08 -3.06 14.38
CA THR A 137 10.03 -3.33 15.82
C THR A 137 8.60 -3.62 16.26
N GLN A 138 7.64 -2.81 15.83
CA GLN A 138 6.22 -2.98 16.13
C GLN A 138 5.61 -4.27 15.56
N TYR A 139 6.13 -4.79 14.44
CA TYR A 139 5.74 -6.10 13.91
C TYR A 139 6.28 -7.25 14.77
N LYS A 140 7.55 -7.14 15.20
CA LYS A 140 8.23 -8.17 16.01
C LYS A 140 7.69 -8.23 17.44
N THR A 141 7.54 -7.07 18.08
CA THR A 141 6.89 -6.97 19.38
C THR A 141 5.39 -7.13 19.15
N SER A 142 4.65 -7.84 20.00
CA SER A 142 3.19 -7.98 19.85
C SER A 142 2.43 -6.69 20.19
N ALA A 143 3.00 -5.53 19.85
CA ALA A 143 2.51 -4.19 20.15
C ALA A 143 1.44 -3.70 19.15
N ILE A 144 1.37 -4.30 17.96
CA ILE A 144 0.24 -4.14 17.03
C ILE A 144 -0.68 -5.34 17.06
N ALA A 145 -1.94 -5.13 16.67
CA ALA A 145 -2.92 -6.20 16.60
C ALA A 145 -2.48 -7.29 15.60
N VAL A 146 -2.85 -8.55 15.84
CA VAL A 146 -2.56 -9.67 14.93
C VAL A 146 -3.08 -9.40 13.51
N SER A 147 -4.25 -8.74 13.41
CA SER A 147 -4.84 -8.30 12.15
C SER A 147 -4.01 -7.25 11.41
N GLU A 148 -3.19 -6.47 12.11
CA GLU A 148 -2.33 -5.41 11.54
C GLU A 148 -0.96 -5.93 11.12
N LYS A 149 -0.48 -7.07 11.67
CA LYS A 149 0.83 -7.64 11.32
C LYS A 149 1.00 -7.88 9.83
N LYS A 150 -0.03 -8.39 9.15
CA LYS A 150 -0.01 -8.59 7.69
C LYS A 150 0.05 -7.26 6.94
N GLY A 151 -0.57 -6.21 7.48
CA GLY A 151 -0.50 -4.86 6.95
C GLY A 151 0.89 -4.24 7.12
N ALA A 152 1.51 -4.43 8.29
CA ALA A 152 2.87 -3.98 8.58
C ALA A 152 3.90 -4.63 7.64
N LEU A 153 3.83 -5.96 7.45
CA LEU A 153 4.70 -6.67 6.49
C LEU A 153 4.62 -6.10 5.07
N LYS A 154 3.39 -5.84 4.61
CA LYS A 154 3.18 -5.21 3.29
C LYS A 154 3.75 -3.80 3.23
N ALA A 155 3.52 -3.01 4.28
CA ALA A 155 3.95 -1.62 4.36
C ALA A 155 5.48 -1.46 4.40
N LEU A 156 6.20 -2.39 5.05
CA LEU A 156 7.68 -2.38 5.06
C LEU A 156 8.28 -2.51 3.65
N GLY A 157 7.57 -3.14 2.71
CA GLY A 157 7.98 -3.21 1.30
C GLY A 157 7.81 -1.90 0.52
N CYS A 158 7.18 -0.88 1.11
CA CYS A 158 6.95 0.43 0.49
C CYS A 158 8.11 1.41 0.64
N SER A 159 9.22 1.01 1.26
CA SER A 159 10.38 1.89 1.41
C SER A 159 10.92 2.33 0.05
N GLN A 160 11.36 3.57 -0.04
CA GLN A 160 12.08 4.10 -1.21
C GLN A 160 13.59 3.84 -1.14
N ASN A 161 14.09 3.29 -0.02
CA ASN A 161 15.50 2.95 0.15
C ASN A 161 15.77 1.52 -0.33
N THR A 162 16.53 1.37 -1.41
CA THR A 162 16.85 0.09 -2.04
C THR A 162 17.62 -0.86 -1.14
N ASP A 163 18.53 -0.36 -0.31
CA ASP A 163 19.33 -1.18 0.62
C ASP A 163 18.43 -1.82 1.69
N ILE A 164 17.45 -1.06 2.19
CA ILE A 164 16.44 -1.58 3.12
C ILE A 164 15.62 -2.69 2.45
N LEU A 165 15.18 -2.48 1.21
CA LEU A 165 14.39 -3.45 0.47
C LEU A 165 15.19 -4.73 0.18
N GLU A 166 16.45 -4.60 -0.22
CA GLU A 166 17.33 -5.75 -0.46
C GLU A 166 17.55 -6.54 0.84
N GLN A 167 17.85 -5.85 1.94
CA GLN A 167 18.00 -6.49 3.24
C GLN A 167 16.72 -7.19 3.69
N TYR A 168 15.55 -6.59 3.41
CA TYR A 168 14.26 -7.18 3.76
C TYR A 168 13.97 -8.45 2.95
N LEU A 169 14.32 -8.48 1.66
CA LEU A 169 14.26 -9.68 0.83
C LEU A 169 15.22 -10.77 1.31
N ARG A 170 16.46 -10.40 1.69
CA ARG A 170 17.43 -11.34 2.28
C ARG A 170 16.87 -11.98 3.56
N TRP A 171 16.25 -11.19 4.43
CA TRP A 171 15.59 -11.72 5.63
C TRP A 171 14.42 -12.64 5.31
N SER A 172 13.73 -12.44 4.19
CA SER A 172 12.59 -13.28 3.78
C SER A 172 13.00 -14.73 3.48
N VAL A 173 14.25 -14.99 3.11
CA VAL A 173 14.75 -16.35 2.83
C VAL A 173 15.71 -16.86 3.90
N GLN A 174 16.02 -16.04 4.92
CA GLN A 174 16.94 -16.38 5.99
C GLN A 174 16.19 -16.95 7.21
N ILE A 175 16.57 -18.15 7.63
CA ILE A 175 16.07 -18.76 8.88
C ILE A 175 16.53 -17.94 10.08
N GLY A 176 15.61 -17.67 11.01
CA GLY A 176 15.91 -16.92 12.24
C GLY A 176 15.97 -15.39 12.06
N SER A 177 15.57 -14.85 10.92
CA SER A 177 15.51 -13.39 10.67
C SER A 177 14.43 -12.66 11.48
N GLY A 178 13.54 -13.41 12.14
CA GLY A 178 12.35 -12.89 12.83
C GLY A 178 11.10 -12.89 11.96
N LEU A 179 11.21 -13.28 10.68
CA LEU A 179 10.05 -13.59 9.83
C LEU A 179 9.60 -15.03 10.04
N LYS A 180 8.29 -15.27 9.91
CA LYS A 180 7.75 -16.63 9.86
C LYS A 180 7.99 -17.21 8.46
N PRO A 181 8.20 -18.52 8.30
CA PRO A 181 8.35 -19.15 6.98
C PRO A 181 7.20 -18.80 6.02
N GLY A 182 5.95 -18.76 6.50
CA GLY A 182 4.79 -18.38 5.67
C GLY A 182 4.74 -16.91 5.24
N ASP A 183 5.60 -16.04 5.79
CA ASP A 183 5.63 -14.61 5.45
C ASP A 183 6.55 -14.32 4.25
N SER A 184 7.43 -15.24 3.87
CA SER A 184 8.46 -15.03 2.85
C SER A 184 7.88 -14.60 1.49
N VAL A 185 6.83 -15.30 1.03
CA VAL A 185 6.10 -14.95 -0.21
C VAL A 185 5.41 -13.60 -0.08
N ALA A 186 4.90 -13.25 1.10
CA ALA A 186 4.24 -11.97 1.33
C ALA A 186 5.23 -10.80 1.28
N VAL A 187 6.43 -10.97 1.83
CA VAL A 187 7.52 -9.98 1.76
C VAL A 187 7.95 -9.73 0.33
N PHE A 188 8.24 -10.79 -0.44
CA PHE A 188 8.63 -10.62 -1.84
C PHE A 188 7.55 -9.93 -2.67
N LYS A 189 6.27 -10.34 -2.50
CA LYS A 189 5.14 -9.68 -3.17
C LYS A 189 5.01 -8.22 -2.76
N ALA A 190 5.26 -7.87 -1.50
CA ALA A 190 5.21 -6.50 -1.02
C ALA A 190 6.27 -5.65 -1.74
N VAL A 191 7.53 -6.08 -1.74
CA VAL A 191 8.64 -5.37 -2.39
C VAL A 191 8.43 -5.29 -3.91
N ALA A 192 8.09 -6.39 -4.58
CA ALA A 192 7.91 -6.41 -6.03
C ALA A 192 6.74 -5.51 -6.52
N SER A 193 5.79 -5.21 -5.63
CA SER A 193 4.61 -4.40 -5.96
C SER A 193 4.83 -2.88 -5.96
N THR A 194 6.01 -2.40 -5.53
CA THR A 194 6.30 -0.96 -5.36
C THR A 194 7.28 -0.46 -6.42
N ASP A 195 7.09 0.74 -6.97
CA ASP A 195 7.83 1.22 -8.15
C ASP A 195 9.35 1.03 -8.03
N THR A 196 9.90 1.39 -6.87
CA THR A 196 11.31 1.20 -6.52
C THR A 196 11.68 -0.25 -6.25
N GLY A 197 10.83 -1.00 -5.53
CA GLY A 197 11.10 -2.39 -5.16
C GLY A 197 10.99 -3.39 -6.29
N PHE A 198 10.39 -3.05 -7.44
CA PHE A 198 10.29 -3.96 -8.59
C PHE A 198 11.66 -4.47 -9.05
N ASN A 199 12.57 -3.53 -9.33
CA ASN A 199 13.88 -3.86 -9.87
C ASN A 199 14.72 -4.60 -8.81
N VAL A 200 14.63 -4.18 -7.54
CA VAL A 200 15.29 -4.86 -6.41
C VAL A 200 14.81 -6.32 -6.28
N ALA A 201 13.49 -6.55 -6.33
CA ALA A 201 12.93 -7.90 -6.24
C ALA A 201 13.27 -8.75 -7.47
N LYS A 202 13.30 -8.15 -8.67
CA LYS A 202 13.71 -8.82 -9.90
C LYS A 202 15.16 -9.29 -9.83
N GLU A 203 16.07 -8.40 -9.44
CA GLU A 203 17.49 -8.73 -9.28
C GLU A 203 17.72 -9.78 -8.19
N PHE A 204 17.01 -9.64 -7.06
CA PHE A 204 17.05 -10.63 -5.98
C PHE A 204 16.61 -12.02 -6.46
N LEU A 205 15.53 -12.11 -7.25
CA LEU A 205 15.04 -13.36 -7.83
C LEU A 205 16.06 -14.01 -8.77
N ILE A 206 16.68 -13.22 -9.64
CA ILE A 206 17.68 -13.71 -10.59
C ILE A 206 18.93 -14.24 -9.86
N ASN A 207 19.35 -13.55 -8.80
CA ASN A 207 20.62 -13.82 -8.12
C ASN A 207 20.50 -14.83 -6.97
N ASN A 208 19.29 -15.19 -6.52
CA ASN A 208 19.09 -16.07 -5.35
C ASN A 208 18.06 -17.20 -5.57
N PRO A 209 18.09 -17.94 -6.70
CA PRO A 209 17.07 -18.95 -7.02
C PRO A 209 16.96 -20.05 -5.95
N ASP A 210 18.08 -20.63 -5.52
CA ASP A 210 18.10 -21.75 -4.56
C ASP A 210 17.56 -21.36 -3.17
N SER A 211 17.90 -20.16 -2.70
CA SER A 211 17.42 -19.63 -1.42
C SER A 211 15.91 -19.41 -1.44
N ILE A 212 15.38 -18.93 -2.57
CA ILE A 212 13.94 -18.71 -2.76
C ILE A 212 13.19 -20.04 -2.85
N GLU A 213 13.71 -21.01 -3.61
CA GLU A 213 13.10 -22.33 -3.73
C GLU A 213 12.96 -22.99 -2.36
N LYS A 214 14.04 -23.04 -1.57
CA LYS A 214 14.01 -23.59 -0.21
C LYS A 214 13.02 -22.87 0.70
N ALA A 215 12.96 -21.54 0.62
CA ALA A 215 12.08 -20.76 1.47
C ALA A 215 10.60 -20.90 1.10
N TYR A 216 10.26 -21.13 -0.18
CA TYR A 216 8.86 -21.04 -0.67
C TYR A 216 8.21 -22.40 -0.93
N VAL A 217 9.00 -23.46 -1.15
CA VAL A 217 8.49 -24.82 -1.43
C VAL A 217 8.35 -25.66 -0.17
N VAL A 218 9.10 -25.34 0.89
CA VAL A 218 9.14 -26.09 2.16
C VAL A 218 8.26 -25.46 3.26
N SER A 219 7.59 -24.34 2.96
CA SER A 219 6.76 -23.56 3.89
C SER A 219 5.26 -23.83 3.76
#